data_AF-A0A3T0W3D7-F1
#
_entry.id   AF-A0A3T0W3D7-F1
#
_cell.length_a   1.000
_cell.length_b   1.000
_cell.length_c   1.000
_cell.angle_alpha   90.00
_cell.angle_beta   90.00
_cell.angle_gamma   90.00
#
_symmetry.space_group_name_H-M   'P 1'
#
loop_
_entity.id
_entity.type
_entity.pdbx_description
1 polymer ?
#
loop_
_entity_poly.entity_id
_entity_poly.type
_entity_poly.pdbx_seq_one_letter_code
_entity_poly.pdbx_strand_id
1 'polypeptide(L)'
;MTKQVPNWVIIAGAVFGGLTLLFFMLLIVMSVFGLEVPCDSRFLVVVVIAFGVALSITFLGGAVAARGSVPLPFISRHPFTFSASGGIAAFIVVLTLSNSLFSKNCESPIVGCADGYQSHYVSQLRFGFCYPRRGWELDTAAIDIRAADIFIRASEDRNIGVRYHLTTVPAVFMNEQDDYFQRTAVTWSQLDENIEHGPTNVGGRKAYSYQLTPLNGKGEPMPTRITHIFLSSEMLLEIYASHMEDTSDVLKSEIESIVASTSIFK
;
A
#
# COMPACT_ATOMS: atom_id res chain seq x y z
N MET A 1 -19.05 -50.66 -21.77
CA MET A 1 -18.29 -49.92 -22.82
C MET A 1 -17.67 -48.71 -22.16
N THR A 2 -16.36 -48.69 -21.98
CA THR A 2 -15.62 -47.56 -21.39
C THR A 2 -15.46 -46.47 -22.45
N LYS A 3 -16.05 -45.29 -22.22
CA LYS A 3 -15.92 -44.14 -23.12
C LYS A 3 -14.52 -43.56 -22.93
N GLN A 4 -13.63 -43.73 -23.91
CA GLN A 4 -12.25 -43.24 -23.81
C GLN A 4 -12.24 -41.71 -23.72
N VAL A 5 -11.61 -41.17 -22.67
CA VAL A 5 -11.48 -39.71 -22.50
C VAL A 5 -10.47 -39.19 -23.53
N PRO A 6 -10.77 -38.12 -24.28
CA PRO A 6 -9.81 -37.54 -25.21
C PRO A 6 -8.55 -37.04 -24.50
N ASN A 7 -7.36 -37.38 -25.03
CA ASN A 7 -6.07 -37.02 -24.42
C ASN A 7 -5.89 -35.50 -24.22
N TRP A 8 -6.48 -34.67 -25.08
CA TRP A 8 -6.36 -33.20 -24.99
C TRP A 8 -6.92 -32.64 -23.67
N VAL A 9 -7.93 -33.29 -23.06
CA VAL A 9 -8.53 -32.86 -21.80
C VAL A 9 -7.52 -32.96 -20.65
N ILE A 10 -6.76 -34.05 -20.62
CA ILE A 10 -5.71 -34.28 -19.62
C ILE A 10 -4.59 -33.25 -19.79
N ILE A 11 -4.18 -32.99 -21.04
CA ILE A 11 -3.14 -32.00 -21.36
C ILE A 11 -3.60 -30.60 -20.94
N ALA A 12 -4.83 -30.20 -21.29
CA ALA A 12 -5.37 -28.90 -20.91
C ALA A 12 -5.41 -28.73 -19.39
N GLY A 13 -5.88 -29.73 -18.65
CA GLY A 13 -5.90 -29.70 -17.18
C GLY A 13 -4.51 -29.56 -16.57
N ALA A 14 -3.53 -30.29 -17.09
CA ALA A 14 -2.14 -30.18 -16.64
C ALA A 14 -1.55 -28.79 -16.89
N VAL A 15 -1.81 -28.19 -18.06
CA VAL A 15 -1.32 -26.85 -18.40
C VAL A 15 -1.97 -25.78 -17.51
N PHE A 16 -3.29 -25.76 -17.37
CA PHE A 16 -3.98 -24.76 -16.53
C PHE A 16 -3.66 -24.95 -15.04
N GLY A 17 -3.56 -26.19 -14.56
CA GLY A 17 -3.13 -26.48 -13.19
C GLY A 17 -1.70 -26.00 -12.94
N GLY A 18 -0.78 -26.26 -13.88
CA GLY A 18 0.61 -25.80 -13.82
C GLY A 18 0.72 -24.27 -13.80
N LEU A 19 -0.02 -23.57 -14.68
CA LEU A 19 -0.05 -22.10 -14.70
C LEU A 19 -0.58 -21.52 -13.39
N THR A 20 -1.65 -22.09 -12.84
CA THR A 20 -2.24 -21.64 -11.57
C THR A 20 -1.25 -21.86 -10.41
N LEU A 21 -0.58 -23.01 -10.38
CA LEU A 21 0.44 -23.31 -9.37
C LEU A 21 1.62 -22.34 -9.47
N LEU A 22 2.10 -22.06 -10.68
CA LEU A 22 3.18 -21.12 -10.92
C LEU A 22 2.81 -19.70 -10.46
N PHE A 23 1.57 -19.27 -10.75
CA PHE A 23 1.04 -17.99 -10.25
C PHE A 23 1.07 -17.90 -8.73
N PHE A 24 0.63 -18.95 -8.02
CA PHE A 24 0.69 -18.96 -6.55
C PHE A 24 2.11 -18.97 -6.00
N MET A 25 3.01 -19.73 -6.61
CA MET A 25 4.42 -19.70 -6.24
C MET A 25 5.01 -18.30 -6.42
N LEU A 26 4.68 -17.62 -7.53
CA LEU A 26 5.13 -16.26 -7.78
C LEU A 26 4.60 -15.27 -6.73
N LEU A 27 3.33 -15.37 -6.35
CA LEU A 27 2.76 -14.53 -5.27
C LEU A 27 3.44 -14.78 -3.92
N ILE A 28 3.76 -16.03 -3.58
CA ILE A 28 4.50 -16.36 -2.36
C ILE A 28 5.91 -15.77 -2.41
N VAL A 29 6.61 -15.92 -3.53
CA VAL A 29 7.95 -15.34 -3.71
C VAL A 29 7.90 -13.81 -3.58
N MET A 30 6.93 -13.14 -4.22
CA MET A 30 6.74 -11.70 -4.08
C MET A 30 6.47 -11.28 -2.63
N SER A 31 5.64 -12.03 -1.91
CA SER A 31 5.37 -11.78 -0.49
C SER A 31 6.61 -11.94 0.39
N VAL A 32 7.52 -12.87 0.07
CA VAL A 32 8.80 -13.03 0.78
C VAL A 32 9.72 -11.82 0.55
N PHE A 33 9.61 -11.15 -0.60
CA PHE A 33 10.33 -9.91 -0.90
C PHE A 33 9.62 -8.64 -0.37
N GLY A 34 8.58 -8.77 0.45
CA GLY A 34 7.83 -7.62 0.99
C GLY A 34 6.93 -6.92 -0.04
N LEU A 35 6.72 -7.53 -1.21
CA LEU A 35 5.77 -7.02 -2.20
C LEU A 35 4.37 -7.53 -1.85
N GLU A 36 3.66 -6.75 -1.03
CA GLU A 36 2.27 -7.04 -0.68
C GLU A 36 1.32 -6.73 -1.86
N VAL A 37 0.24 -7.51 -1.97
CA VAL A 37 -0.79 -7.26 -2.99
C VAL A 37 -1.58 -6.00 -2.59
N PRO A 38 -1.58 -4.94 -3.43
CA PRO A 38 -2.31 -3.72 -3.10
C PRO A 38 -3.79 -4.01 -2.94
N CYS A 39 -4.44 -3.28 -2.04
CA CYS A 39 -5.85 -3.40 -1.71
C CYS A 39 -6.77 -3.49 -2.92
N ASP A 40 -6.52 -2.66 -3.93
CA ASP A 40 -7.34 -2.56 -5.14
C ASP A 40 -7.21 -3.79 -6.05
N SER A 41 -6.08 -4.51 -5.98
CA SER A 41 -5.80 -5.70 -6.80
C SER A 41 -6.19 -7.02 -6.11
N ARG A 42 -6.69 -6.98 -4.86
CA ARG A 42 -7.03 -8.20 -4.09
C ARG A 42 -8.10 -9.03 -4.77
N PHE A 43 -9.08 -8.39 -5.42
CA PHE A 43 -10.13 -9.09 -6.14
C PHE A 43 -9.56 -9.99 -7.24
N LEU A 44 -8.50 -9.56 -7.93
CA LEU A 44 -7.84 -10.36 -8.96
C LEU A 44 -7.25 -11.66 -8.38
N VAL A 45 -6.58 -11.56 -7.23
CA VAL A 45 -6.04 -12.74 -6.53
C VAL A 45 -7.15 -13.69 -6.10
N VAL A 46 -8.23 -13.16 -5.53
CA VAL A 46 -9.42 -13.93 -5.13
C VAL A 46 -10.04 -14.67 -6.32
N VAL A 47 -10.15 -14.01 -7.48
CA VAL A 47 -10.65 -14.61 -8.71
C VAL A 47 -9.74 -15.76 -9.18
N VAL A 48 -8.41 -15.58 -9.15
CA VAL A 48 -7.48 -16.65 -9.56
C VAL A 48 -7.55 -17.85 -8.62
N ILE A 49 -7.69 -17.64 -7.30
CA ILE A 49 -7.94 -18.71 -6.32
C ILE A 49 -9.23 -19.46 -6.64
N ALA A 50 -10.32 -18.72 -6.83
CA ALA A 50 -11.62 -19.32 -7.13
C ALA A 50 -11.57 -20.15 -8.43
N PHE A 51 -10.94 -19.62 -9.48
CA PHE A 51 -10.74 -20.35 -10.75
C PHE A 51 -9.86 -21.59 -10.58
N GLY A 52 -8.74 -21.47 -9.87
CA GLY A 52 -7.84 -22.59 -9.63
C GLY A 52 -8.52 -23.77 -8.92
N VAL A 53 -9.29 -23.48 -7.87
CA VAL A 53 -10.04 -24.49 -7.12
C VAL A 53 -11.18 -25.07 -7.97
N ALA A 54 -11.94 -24.22 -8.68
CA ALA A 54 -13.03 -24.66 -9.54
C ALA A 54 -12.55 -25.58 -10.68
N LEU A 55 -11.44 -25.22 -11.34
CA LEU A 55 -10.83 -26.05 -12.39
C LEU A 55 -10.35 -27.37 -11.81
N SER A 56 -9.68 -27.36 -10.66
CA SER A 56 -9.22 -28.58 -9.98
C SER A 56 -10.39 -29.53 -9.69
N ILE A 57 -11.48 -29.02 -9.11
CA ILE A 57 -12.68 -29.81 -8.83
C ILE A 57 -13.35 -30.32 -10.11
N THR A 58 -13.37 -29.51 -11.17
CA THR A 58 -13.93 -29.91 -12.47
C THR A 58 -13.14 -31.05 -13.10
N PHE A 59 -11.80 -30.98 -13.08
CA PHE A 59 -10.94 -32.03 -13.64
C PHE A 59 -10.97 -33.32 -12.80
N LEU A 60 -10.92 -33.22 -11.48
CA LEU A 60 -11.07 -34.38 -10.59
C LEU A 60 -12.46 -35.02 -10.73
N GLY A 61 -13.51 -34.21 -10.72
CA GLY A 61 -14.89 -34.67 -10.91
C GLY A 61 -15.10 -35.33 -12.27
N GLY A 62 -14.54 -34.75 -13.34
CA GLY A 62 -14.58 -35.31 -14.69
C GLY A 62 -13.84 -36.63 -14.81
N ALA A 63 -12.65 -36.75 -14.18
CA ALA A 63 -11.89 -38.00 -14.17
C ALA A 63 -12.63 -39.12 -13.41
N VAL A 64 -13.28 -38.79 -12.29
CA VAL A 64 -14.11 -39.72 -11.52
C VAL A 64 -15.35 -40.15 -12.30
N ALA A 65 -16.05 -39.20 -12.93
CA ALA A 65 -17.21 -39.48 -13.77
C ALA A 65 -16.85 -40.40 -14.96
N ALA A 66 -15.70 -40.17 -15.59
CA ALA A 66 -15.24 -40.96 -16.72
C ALA A 66 -14.81 -42.39 -16.34
N ARG A 67 -14.24 -42.59 -15.15
CA ARG A 67 -13.82 -43.92 -14.67
C ARG A 67 -14.98 -44.80 -14.21
N GLY A 68 -16.17 -44.22 -14.04
CA GLY A 68 -17.38 -44.96 -13.70
C GLY A 68 -17.34 -45.46 -12.26
N SER A 69 -17.88 -44.65 -11.34
CA SER A 69 -18.08 -44.91 -9.90
C SER A 69 -16.82 -45.19 -9.07
N VAL A 70 -16.56 -44.33 -8.08
CA VAL A 70 -15.70 -44.69 -6.95
C VAL A 70 -16.53 -45.58 -6.02
N PRO A 71 -16.16 -46.85 -5.79
CA PRO A 71 -16.90 -47.70 -4.88
C PRO A 71 -16.68 -47.20 -3.45
N LEU A 72 -17.66 -46.44 -2.93
CA LEU A 72 -17.72 -46.14 -1.51
C LEU A 72 -18.25 -47.39 -0.79
N PRO A 73 -17.50 -47.98 0.17
CA PRO A 73 -17.83 -49.27 0.75
C PRO A 73 -19.17 -49.34 1.51
N PHE A 74 -19.83 -48.20 1.74
CA PHE A 74 -21.06 -48.12 2.54
C PHE A 74 -22.28 -47.54 1.79
N ILE A 75 -22.14 -47.04 0.56
CA ILE A 75 -23.23 -46.36 -0.18
C ILE A 75 -23.23 -46.86 -1.63
N SER A 76 -23.64 -48.11 -1.83
CA SER A 76 -23.51 -48.79 -3.13
C SER A 76 -24.74 -48.64 -4.04
N ARG A 77 -25.79 -47.92 -3.63
CA ARG A 77 -27.09 -47.95 -4.35
C ARG A 77 -27.36 -46.77 -5.29
N HIS A 78 -26.63 -45.66 -5.19
CA HIS A 78 -26.81 -44.51 -6.09
C HIS A 78 -25.45 -43.90 -6.51
N PRO A 79 -25.01 -44.07 -7.77
CA PRO A 79 -23.79 -43.43 -8.25
C PRO A 79 -24.01 -41.91 -8.33
N PHE A 80 -23.27 -41.15 -7.52
CA PHE A 80 -23.23 -39.70 -7.64
C PHE A 80 -22.52 -39.31 -8.94
N THR A 81 -23.29 -38.89 -9.94
CA THR A 81 -22.73 -38.26 -11.14
C THR A 81 -22.35 -36.82 -10.83
N PHE A 82 -21.07 -36.57 -10.57
CA PHE A 82 -20.53 -35.21 -10.52
C PHE A 82 -20.48 -34.64 -11.94
N SER A 83 -21.31 -33.64 -12.20
CA SER A 83 -21.39 -32.92 -13.47
C SER A 83 -20.51 -31.66 -13.44
N ALA A 84 -20.29 -31.05 -14.61
CA ALA A 84 -19.61 -29.76 -14.77
C ALA A 84 -20.19 -28.64 -13.88
N SER A 85 -21.43 -28.79 -13.41
CA SER A 85 -22.05 -27.94 -12.40
C SER A 85 -21.27 -27.86 -11.08
N GLY A 86 -20.54 -28.91 -10.70
CA GLY A 86 -19.72 -28.94 -9.48
C GLY A 86 -18.58 -27.91 -9.50
N GLY A 87 -17.99 -27.67 -10.68
CA GLY A 87 -16.96 -26.66 -10.87
C GLY A 87 -17.48 -25.24 -10.69
N ILE A 88 -18.62 -24.93 -11.30
CA ILE A 88 -19.27 -23.62 -11.17
C ILE A 88 -19.71 -23.37 -9.72
N ALA A 89 -20.29 -24.38 -9.07
CA ALA A 89 -20.66 -24.27 -7.66
C ALA A 89 -19.43 -24.02 -6.77
N ALA A 90 -18.34 -24.74 -6.99
CA ALA A 90 -17.08 -24.52 -6.29
C ALA A 90 -16.51 -23.11 -6.53
N PHE A 91 -16.56 -22.62 -7.78
CA PHE A 91 -16.15 -21.26 -8.12
C PHE A 91 -16.91 -20.23 -7.29
N ILE A 92 -18.25 -20.29 -7.29
CA ILE A 92 -19.09 -19.31 -6.57
C ILE A 92 -18.83 -19.37 -5.07
N VAL A 93 -18.75 -20.57 -4.49
CA VAL A 93 -18.51 -20.75 -3.05
C VAL A 93 -17.14 -20.20 -2.66
N VAL A 94 -16.08 -20.57 -3.39
CA VAL A 94 -14.72 -20.12 -3.09
C VAL A 94 -14.58 -18.62 -3.34
N LEU A 95 -15.13 -18.09 -4.45
CA LEU A 95 -15.10 -16.66 -4.73
C LEU A 95 -15.77 -15.86 -3.60
N THR A 96 -16.96 -16.28 -3.17
CA THR A 96 -17.72 -15.59 -2.10
C THR A 96 -16.99 -15.69 -0.77
N LEU A 97 -16.49 -16.88 -0.42
CA LEU A 97 -15.79 -17.12 0.83
C LEU A 97 -14.46 -16.36 0.88
N SER A 98 -13.64 -16.46 -0.17
CA SER A 98 -12.39 -15.73 -0.30
C SER A 98 -12.64 -14.23 -0.29
N ASN A 99 -13.61 -13.71 -1.05
CA ASN A 99 -13.94 -12.29 -1.02
C ASN A 99 -14.34 -11.85 0.40
N SER A 100 -15.16 -12.63 1.11
CA SER A 100 -15.54 -12.32 2.49
C SER A 100 -14.39 -12.40 3.49
N LEU A 101 -13.43 -13.30 3.31
CA LEU A 101 -12.28 -13.46 4.19
C LEU A 101 -11.21 -12.39 3.93
N PHE A 102 -10.98 -12.04 2.67
CA PHE A 102 -9.97 -11.05 2.27
C PHE A 102 -10.47 -9.60 2.33
N SER A 103 -11.79 -9.37 2.32
CA SER A 103 -12.41 -8.04 2.44
C SER A 103 -12.13 -7.35 3.78
N LYS A 104 -12.02 -8.10 4.87
CA LYS A 104 -12.01 -7.52 6.24
C LYS A 104 -10.71 -6.79 6.61
N ASN A 105 -9.62 -7.04 5.91
CA ASN A 105 -8.30 -6.48 6.24
C ASN A 105 -7.92 -5.30 5.34
N CYS A 106 -8.91 -4.66 4.72
CA CYS A 106 -8.73 -3.65 3.69
C CYS A 106 -9.30 -2.29 4.10
N GLU A 107 -9.94 -2.23 5.27
CA GLU A 107 -10.57 -1.02 5.77
C GLU A 107 -9.45 -0.02 6.05
N SER A 108 -9.35 0.98 5.17
CA SER A 108 -8.38 2.06 5.37
C SER A 108 -8.75 2.73 6.69
N PRO A 109 -7.81 2.90 7.62
CA PRO A 109 -8.08 3.56 8.87
C PRO A 109 -8.67 4.93 8.57
N ILE A 110 -9.78 5.24 9.25
CA ILE A 110 -10.47 6.50 9.07
C ILE A 110 -9.61 7.59 9.70
N VAL A 111 -8.98 8.42 8.86
CA VAL A 111 -8.31 9.65 9.30
C VAL A 111 -9.41 10.66 9.62
N GLY A 112 -9.63 10.92 10.92
CA GLY A 112 -10.61 11.91 11.38
C GLY A 112 -10.14 13.33 11.04
N CYS A 113 -10.83 14.02 10.15
CA CYS A 113 -10.53 15.39 9.76
C CYS A 113 -11.61 16.37 10.25
N ALA A 114 -11.21 17.61 10.54
CA ALA A 114 -12.14 18.69 10.85
C ALA A 114 -13.03 19.07 9.65
N ASP A 115 -14.12 19.81 9.92
CA ASP A 115 -14.99 20.33 8.86
C ASP A 115 -14.21 21.20 7.87
N GLY A 116 -14.49 21.03 6.58
CA GLY A 116 -13.78 21.73 5.50
C GLY A 116 -12.45 21.07 5.08
N TYR A 117 -12.00 20.04 5.79
CA TYR A 117 -10.84 19.24 5.41
C TYR A 117 -11.27 17.93 4.72
N GLN A 118 -10.34 17.33 3.98
CA GLN A 118 -10.47 15.99 3.41
C GLN A 118 -9.26 15.15 3.81
N SER A 119 -9.49 13.86 3.98
CA SER A 119 -8.45 12.91 4.33
C SER A 119 -7.77 12.33 3.09
N HIS A 120 -6.49 12.06 3.21
CA HIS A 120 -5.76 11.19 2.30
C HIS A 120 -5.02 10.13 3.11
N TYR A 121 -5.14 8.88 2.68
CA TYR A 121 -4.49 7.74 3.33
C TYR A 121 -3.60 7.01 2.33
N VAL A 122 -2.33 6.84 2.70
CA VAL A 122 -1.30 6.19 1.90
C VAL A 122 -1.12 4.78 2.43
N SER A 123 -1.90 3.84 1.87
CA SER A 123 -1.99 2.46 2.36
C SER A 123 -0.65 1.72 2.41
N GLN A 124 0.19 1.92 1.39
CA GLN A 124 1.52 1.30 1.30
C GLN A 124 2.46 1.73 2.44
N LEU A 125 2.29 2.96 2.94
CA LEU A 125 3.16 3.57 3.94
C LEU A 125 2.49 3.67 5.32
N ARG A 126 1.24 3.22 5.43
CA ARG A 126 0.41 3.23 6.64
C ARG A 126 0.38 4.58 7.35
N PHE A 127 0.33 5.69 6.62
CA PHE A 127 0.06 7.00 7.20
C PHE A 127 -1.04 7.72 6.43
N GLY A 128 -1.65 8.70 7.08
CA GLY A 128 -2.61 9.59 6.45
C GLY A 128 -2.58 10.98 7.06
N PHE A 129 -3.19 11.93 6.38
CA PHE A 129 -3.22 13.32 6.78
C PHE A 129 -4.52 13.97 6.28
N CYS A 130 -4.81 15.14 6.82
CA CYS A 130 -5.92 16.00 6.42
C CYS A 130 -5.38 17.23 5.70
N TYR A 131 -6.11 17.72 4.70
CA TYR A 131 -5.81 18.99 4.05
C TYR A 131 -7.10 19.72 3.65
N PRO A 132 -7.07 21.07 3.52
CA PRO A 132 -8.28 21.82 3.21
C PRO A 132 -8.86 21.44 1.85
N ARG A 133 -10.20 21.43 1.71
CA ARG A 133 -10.88 21.07 0.45
C ARG A 133 -10.81 22.16 -0.62
N ARG A 134 -10.61 23.41 -0.24
CA ARG A 134 -10.64 24.57 -1.15
C ARG A 134 -9.27 25.22 -1.17
N GLY A 135 -8.81 25.60 -2.35
CA GLY A 135 -7.53 26.30 -2.52
C GLY A 135 -6.30 25.43 -2.37
N TRP A 136 -6.45 24.10 -2.29
CA TRP A 136 -5.36 23.14 -2.15
C TRP A 136 -5.49 22.00 -3.16
N GLU A 137 -4.37 21.64 -3.78
CA GLU A 137 -4.24 20.55 -4.74
C GLU A 137 -3.36 19.45 -4.17
N LEU A 138 -3.84 18.20 -4.26
CA LEU A 138 -3.04 17.02 -4.00
C LEU A 138 -2.44 16.54 -5.32
N ASP A 139 -1.11 16.54 -5.42
CA ASP A 139 -0.37 15.96 -6.54
C ASP A 139 0.47 14.79 -6.03
N THR A 140 0.12 13.59 -6.49
CA THR A 140 0.86 12.38 -6.19
C THR A 140 1.75 12.07 -7.39
N ALA A 141 3.06 12.13 -7.20
CA ALA A 141 3.98 11.53 -8.16
C ALA A 141 3.76 10.00 -8.20
N ALA A 142 4.27 9.33 -9.24
CA ALA A 142 4.24 7.88 -9.28
C ALA A 142 4.89 7.32 -8.00
N ILE A 143 4.09 6.68 -7.16
CA ILE A 143 4.55 6.11 -5.89
C ILE A 143 5.35 4.84 -6.24
N ASP A 144 6.68 4.92 -6.11
CA ASP A 144 7.57 3.76 -6.17
C ASP A 144 7.95 3.34 -4.76
N ILE A 145 8.22 2.05 -4.56
CA ILE A 145 8.59 1.42 -3.28
C ILE A 145 9.85 2.03 -2.65
N ARG A 146 10.63 2.80 -3.42
CA ARG A 146 11.89 3.42 -3.00
C ARG A 146 11.80 4.92 -2.77
N ALA A 147 10.82 5.58 -3.38
CA ALA A 147 10.63 7.01 -3.27
C ALA A 147 9.16 7.32 -3.59
N ALA A 148 8.48 7.88 -2.61
CA ALA A 148 7.13 8.41 -2.76
C ALA A 148 7.21 9.90 -2.49
N ASP A 149 6.75 10.69 -3.47
CA ASP A 149 6.58 12.13 -3.32
C ASP A 149 5.10 12.47 -3.40
N ILE A 150 4.56 12.99 -2.31
CA ILE A 150 3.18 13.45 -2.23
C ILE A 150 3.20 14.93 -1.91
N PHE A 151 2.67 15.75 -2.81
CA PHE A 151 2.64 17.20 -2.68
C PHE A 151 1.21 17.65 -2.39
N ILE A 152 1.07 18.52 -1.40
CA ILE A 152 -0.15 19.26 -1.09
C ILE A 152 0.21 20.72 -1.23
N ARG A 153 -0.31 21.37 -2.27
CA ARG A 153 0.12 22.73 -2.64
C ARG A 153 -1.07 23.68 -2.69
N ALA A 154 -0.84 24.92 -2.31
CA ALA A 154 -1.83 25.96 -2.53
C ALA A 154 -2.09 26.11 -4.04
N SER A 155 -3.36 26.23 -4.43
CA SER A 155 -3.75 26.37 -5.85
C SER A 155 -3.22 27.68 -6.47
N GLU A 156 -3.10 28.73 -5.66
CA GLU A 156 -2.65 30.06 -6.12
C GLU A 156 -1.13 30.14 -6.29
N ASP A 157 -0.37 29.49 -5.40
CA ASP A 157 1.10 29.42 -5.49
C ASP A 157 1.60 28.01 -5.13
N ARG A 158 2.13 27.32 -6.15
CA ARG A 158 2.65 25.97 -6.03
C ARG A 158 3.95 25.85 -5.24
N ASN A 159 4.57 26.96 -4.87
CA ASN A 159 5.73 26.96 -3.96
C ASN A 159 5.32 26.86 -2.48
N ILE A 160 4.04 27.12 -2.17
CA ILE A 160 3.51 27.08 -0.81
C ILE A 160 2.84 25.71 -0.59
N GLY A 161 3.29 24.98 0.43
CA GLY A 161 2.60 23.76 0.81
C GLY A 161 3.42 22.75 1.61
N VAL A 162 2.94 21.52 1.59
CA VAL A 162 3.51 20.38 2.31
C VAL A 162 3.90 19.29 1.34
N ARG A 163 5.16 18.85 1.38
CA ARG A 163 5.66 17.69 0.65
C ARG A 163 5.97 16.57 1.63
N TYR A 164 5.42 15.40 1.38
CA TYR A 164 5.81 14.16 2.04
C TYR A 164 6.77 13.43 1.10
N HIS A 165 8.01 13.28 1.53
CA HIS A 165 9.04 12.51 0.84
C HIS A 165 9.37 11.28 1.67
N LEU A 166 9.53 10.15 1.00
CA LEU A 166 9.95 8.91 1.64
C LEU A 166 11.38 8.59 1.22
N THR A 167 12.24 8.36 2.20
CA THR A 167 13.64 8.00 1.99
C THR A 167 14.04 6.79 2.83
N THR A 168 15.06 6.06 2.37
CA THR A 168 15.63 4.94 3.11
C THR A 168 16.72 5.42 4.05
N VAL A 169 16.68 4.97 5.30
CA VAL A 169 17.73 5.23 6.29
C VAL A 169 18.98 4.43 5.91
N PRO A 170 20.17 5.06 5.80
CA PRO A 170 21.39 4.32 5.52
C PRO A 170 21.65 3.24 6.57
N ALA A 171 22.14 2.08 6.15
CA ALA A 171 22.32 0.91 7.01
C ALA A 171 23.17 1.19 8.27
N VAL A 172 24.15 2.10 8.17
CA VAL A 172 25.01 2.52 9.29
C VAL A 172 24.25 3.22 10.41
N PHE A 173 23.04 3.72 10.16
CA PHE A 173 22.19 4.40 11.15
C PHE A 173 20.96 3.59 11.56
N MET A 174 20.88 2.31 11.15
CA MET A 174 19.81 1.42 11.61
C MET A 174 19.93 1.30 13.14
N ASN A 175 18.95 1.84 13.87
CA ASN A 175 18.86 1.94 15.33
C ASN A 175 19.62 3.12 15.99
N GLU A 176 20.28 3.98 15.21
CA GLU A 176 20.97 5.18 15.71
C GLU A 176 20.27 6.46 15.23
N GLN A 177 18.96 6.55 15.49
CA GLN A 177 18.11 7.66 15.00
C GLN A 177 18.61 9.03 15.47
N ASP A 178 19.12 9.13 16.71
CA ASP A 178 19.68 10.36 17.24
C ASP A 178 21.01 10.75 16.55
N ASP A 179 21.87 9.79 16.18
CA ASP A 179 23.12 10.08 15.43
C ASP A 179 22.81 10.50 13.99
N TYR A 180 21.86 9.82 13.34
CA TYR A 180 21.36 10.24 12.03
C TYR A 180 20.83 11.67 12.07
N PHE A 181 20.00 11.99 13.06
CA PHE A 181 19.44 13.32 13.25
C PHE A 181 20.54 14.41 13.35
N GLN A 182 21.56 14.16 14.18
CA GLN A 182 22.68 15.10 14.37
C GLN A 182 23.51 15.28 13.09
N ARG A 183 23.80 14.21 12.36
CA ARG A 183 24.56 14.31 11.10
C ARG A 183 23.78 15.01 10.00
N THR A 184 22.47 14.78 9.94
CA THR A 184 21.61 15.49 9.00
C THR A 184 21.52 16.97 9.38
N ALA A 185 21.52 17.33 10.67
CA ALA A 185 21.60 18.74 11.10
C ALA A 185 22.89 19.42 10.58
N VAL A 186 24.04 18.75 10.66
CA VAL A 186 25.32 19.26 10.13
C VAL A 186 25.30 19.41 8.60
N THR A 187 24.54 18.57 7.91
CA THR A 187 24.39 18.67 6.45
C THR A 187 23.50 19.87 6.10
N TRP A 188 22.38 20.03 6.80
CA TRP A 188 21.49 21.18 6.60
C TRP A 188 22.13 22.50 7.02
N SER A 189 23.04 22.51 7.99
CA SER A 189 23.77 23.73 8.38
C SER A 189 24.69 24.27 7.30
N GLN A 190 25.00 23.46 6.26
CA GLN A 190 25.73 23.93 5.07
C GLN A 190 24.83 24.75 4.13
N LEU A 191 23.51 24.60 4.24
CA LEU A 191 22.51 25.35 3.46
C LEU A 191 21.99 26.56 4.22
N ASP A 192 21.92 26.48 5.55
CA ASP A 192 21.53 27.58 6.44
C ASP A 192 22.32 27.53 7.75
N GLU A 193 23.20 28.52 7.97
CA GLU A 193 24.01 28.61 9.18
C GLU A 193 23.17 28.82 10.45
N ASN A 194 21.94 29.34 10.32
CA ASN A 194 21.05 29.64 11.45
C ASN A 194 19.98 28.56 11.66
N ILE A 195 20.26 27.32 11.23
CA ILE A 195 19.33 26.21 11.38
C ILE A 195 18.95 25.95 12.85
N GLU A 196 17.65 26.05 13.14
CA GLU A 196 17.10 25.57 14.39
C GLU A 196 16.68 24.11 14.24
N HIS A 197 17.07 23.24 15.18
CA HIS A 197 16.68 21.84 15.13
C HIS A 197 16.43 21.28 16.53
N GLY A 198 15.54 20.31 16.62
CA GLY A 198 15.23 19.67 17.90
C GLY A 198 14.26 18.49 17.78
N PRO A 199 14.12 17.68 18.84
CA PRO A 199 13.11 16.64 18.90
C PRO A 199 11.71 17.24 18.92
N THR A 200 10.76 16.58 18.28
CA THR A 200 9.33 16.92 18.27
C THR A 200 8.48 15.65 18.33
N ASN A 201 7.16 15.80 18.30
CA ASN A 201 6.22 14.68 18.24
C ASN A 201 5.17 14.94 17.17
N VAL A 202 5.02 14.01 16.23
CA VAL A 202 4.01 14.07 15.17
C VAL A 202 3.27 12.74 15.11
N GLY A 203 1.95 12.77 15.12
CA GLY A 203 1.12 11.57 15.06
C GLY A 203 1.37 10.59 16.23
N GLY A 204 1.81 11.08 17.38
CA GLY A 204 2.15 10.27 18.55
C GLY A 204 3.48 9.52 18.45
N ARG A 205 4.32 9.85 17.44
CA ARG A 205 5.67 9.28 17.27
C ARG A 205 6.74 10.34 17.54
N LYS A 206 7.88 9.89 18.11
CA LYS A 206 9.10 10.71 18.19
C LYS A 206 9.50 11.10 16.76
N ALA A 207 9.71 12.39 16.58
CA ALA A 207 10.10 12.99 15.31
C ALA A 207 11.21 14.01 15.59
N TYR A 208 11.80 14.51 14.52
CA TYR A 208 12.84 15.54 14.61
C TYR A 208 12.54 16.66 13.63
N SER A 209 12.59 17.90 14.11
CA SER A 209 12.29 19.08 13.29
C SER A 209 13.57 19.84 12.99
N TYR A 210 13.64 20.40 11.78
CA TYR A 210 14.63 21.35 11.31
C TYR A 210 13.89 22.57 10.76
N GLN A 211 14.32 23.77 11.09
CA GLN A 211 13.82 25.01 10.51
C GLN A 211 14.98 25.71 9.82
N LEU A 212 14.81 25.97 8.52
CA LEU A 212 15.78 26.63 7.68
C LEU A 212 15.07 27.62 6.75
N THR A 213 15.82 28.60 6.23
CA THR A 213 15.34 29.62 5.30
C THR A 213 16.18 29.60 4.01
N PRO A 214 16.10 28.51 3.22
CA PRO A 214 16.83 28.43 1.96
C PRO A 214 16.33 29.49 0.97
N LEU A 215 17.20 29.88 0.03
CA LEU A 215 16.78 30.71 -1.09
C LEU A 215 16.12 29.83 -2.17
N ASN A 216 14.98 30.27 -2.69
CA ASN A 216 14.30 29.61 -3.81
C ASN A 216 15.07 29.84 -5.14
N GLY A 217 14.57 29.28 -6.24
CA GLY A 217 15.19 29.44 -7.56
C GLY A 217 15.28 30.89 -8.09
N LYS A 218 14.60 31.84 -7.44
CA LYS A 218 14.64 33.28 -7.72
C LYS A 218 15.55 34.05 -6.75
N GLY A 219 16.16 33.38 -5.77
CA GLY A 219 16.97 34.01 -4.73
C GLY A 219 16.16 34.63 -3.59
N GLU A 220 14.87 34.29 -3.46
CA GLU A 220 14.01 34.79 -2.37
C GLU A 220 14.02 33.81 -1.19
N PRO A 221 14.00 34.29 0.07
CA PRO A 221 13.96 33.42 1.25
C PRO A 221 12.66 32.61 1.31
N MET A 222 12.78 31.31 1.58
CA MET A 222 11.66 30.38 1.64
C MET A 222 11.72 29.58 2.93
N PRO A 223 11.20 30.14 4.05
CA PRO A 223 11.11 29.43 5.32
C PRO A 223 10.53 28.03 5.14
N THR A 224 11.29 27.04 5.56
CA THR A 224 10.99 25.63 5.37
C THR A 224 11.26 24.88 6.68
N ARG A 225 10.22 24.22 7.18
CA ARG A 225 10.33 23.27 8.27
C ARG A 225 10.35 21.85 7.72
N ILE A 226 11.40 21.11 8.05
CA ILE A 226 11.55 19.70 7.69
C ILE A 226 11.31 18.86 8.94
N THR A 227 10.38 17.91 8.88
CA THR A 227 10.12 16.98 9.99
C THR A 227 10.45 15.55 9.58
N HIS A 228 11.35 14.92 10.32
CA HIS A 228 11.80 13.54 10.14
C HIS A 228 11.03 12.62 11.06
N ILE A 229 10.31 11.65 10.49
CA ILE A 229 9.58 10.62 11.25
C ILE A 229 10.00 9.23 10.79
N PHE A 230 10.60 8.46 11.69
CA PHE A 230 10.99 7.09 11.40
C PHE A 230 9.75 6.18 11.36
N LEU A 231 9.45 5.66 10.18
CA LEU A 231 8.35 4.70 9.97
C LEU A 231 8.78 3.30 10.44
N SER A 232 10.02 2.94 10.14
CA SER A 232 10.73 1.71 10.58
C SER A 232 12.22 2.01 10.83
N SER A 233 13.04 0.97 11.07
CA SER A 233 14.50 1.11 11.13
C SER A 233 15.14 1.47 9.79
N GLU A 234 14.43 1.24 8.68
CA GLU A 234 14.95 1.39 7.32
C GLU A 234 14.27 2.53 6.55
N MET A 235 13.15 3.04 7.05
CA MET A 235 12.27 3.96 6.32
C MET A 235 12.02 5.22 7.11
N LEU A 236 12.24 6.36 6.45
CA LEU A 236 12.08 7.69 7.00
C LEU A 236 11.06 8.47 6.15
N LEU A 237 10.07 9.03 6.83
CA LEU A 237 9.15 10.01 6.25
C LEU A 237 9.68 11.41 6.55
N GLU A 238 9.98 12.16 5.51
CA GLU A 238 10.40 13.55 5.57
C GLU A 238 9.22 14.44 5.14
N ILE A 239 8.79 15.34 6.03
CA ILE A 239 7.70 16.27 5.78
C ILE A 239 8.29 17.67 5.63
N TYR A 240 8.27 18.21 4.42
CA TYR A 240 8.71 19.57 4.13
C TYR A 240 7.48 20.47 4.13
N ALA A 241 7.42 21.39 5.07
CA ALA A 241 6.42 22.45 5.14
C ALA A 241 7.09 23.77 4.75
N SER A 242 6.76 24.29 3.58
CA SER A 242 7.41 25.49 3.03
C SER A 242 6.40 26.57 2.70
N HIS A 243 6.78 27.81 2.95
CA HIS A 243 6.02 28.99 2.57
C HIS A 243 6.95 30.16 2.20
N MET A 244 6.41 31.20 1.57
CA MET A 244 7.12 32.45 1.33
C MET A 244 7.06 33.33 2.59
N GLU A 245 7.98 34.28 2.74
CA GLU A 245 8.03 35.18 3.90
C GLU A 245 6.72 35.99 4.05
N ASP A 246 6.18 36.47 2.93
CA ASP A 246 4.95 37.25 2.79
C ASP A 246 3.65 36.41 2.77
N THR A 247 3.76 35.09 2.94
CA THR A 247 2.58 34.21 3.00
C THR A 247 1.67 34.61 4.15
N SER A 248 0.36 34.69 3.89
CA SER A 248 -0.65 35.05 4.89
C SER A 248 -0.63 34.11 6.10
N ASP A 249 -0.95 34.63 7.29
CA ASP A 249 -1.01 33.83 8.52
C ASP A 249 -2.03 32.68 8.43
N VAL A 250 -3.08 32.86 7.63
CA VAL A 250 -4.08 31.82 7.36
C VAL A 250 -3.43 30.63 6.65
N LEU A 251 -2.70 30.86 5.56
CA LEU A 251 -2.01 29.79 4.83
C LEU A 251 -0.92 29.13 5.68
N LYS A 252 -0.17 29.91 6.47
CA LYS A 252 0.80 29.38 7.43
C LYS A 252 0.14 28.44 8.45
N SER A 253 -1.01 28.86 9.01
CA SER A 253 -1.79 28.02 9.93
C SER A 253 -2.36 26.76 9.26
N GLU A 254 -2.75 26.82 7.99
CA GLU A 254 -3.22 25.65 7.24
C GLU A 254 -2.09 24.64 6.98
N ILE A 255 -0.88 25.11 6.63
CA ILE A 255 0.32 24.27 6.52
C ILE A 255 0.59 23.54 7.83
N GLU A 256 0.59 24.27 8.94
CA GLU A 256 0.79 23.67 10.27
C GLU A 256 -0.31 22.65 10.60
N SER A 257 -1.56 22.93 10.22
CA SER A 257 -2.68 22.01 10.42
C SER A 257 -2.53 20.73 9.60
N ILE A 258 -2.04 20.82 8.36
CA ILE A 258 -1.75 19.66 7.50
C ILE A 258 -0.69 18.78 8.17
N VAL A 259 0.45 19.36 8.57
CA VAL A 259 1.53 18.61 9.23
C VAL A 259 1.05 17.99 10.54
N ALA A 260 0.35 18.75 11.39
CA ALA A 260 -0.16 18.29 12.68
C ALA A 260 -1.22 17.18 12.56
N SER A 261 -1.98 17.15 11.46
CA SER A 261 -2.97 16.10 11.19
C SER A 261 -2.36 14.76 10.76
N THR A 262 -1.05 14.72 10.50
CA THR A 262 -0.35 13.51 10.07
C THR A 262 -0.44 12.43 11.14
N SER A 263 -1.07 11.32 10.77
CA SER A 263 -1.32 10.16 11.64
C SER A 263 -0.63 8.94 11.05
N ILE A 264 0.13 8.21 11.89
CA ILE A 264 0.87 7.00 11.47
C ILE A 264 0.23 5.78 12.12
N PHE A 265 -0.23 4.87 11.28
CA PHE A 265 -0.92 3.65 11.66
C PHE A 265 0.08 2.48 11.79
N LYS A 266 -0.23 1.54 12.68
CA LYS A 266 0.58 0.33 12.92
C LYS A 266 0.08 -0.81 12.05
#